data_AF-A0A4U2YWW7-F1
#
_entry.id   AF-A0A4U2YWW7-F1
#
_cell.length_a   1.000
_cell.length_b   1.000
_cell.length_c   1.000
_cell.angle_alpha   90.00
_cell.angle_beta   90.00
_cell.angle_gamma   90.00
#
_symmetry.space_group_name_H-M   'P 1'
#
loop_
_entity.id
_entity.type
_entity.pdbx_description
1 polymer ?
#
loop_
_entity_poly.entity_id
_entity_poly.type
_entity_poly.pdbx_seq_one_letter_code
_entity_poly.pdbx_strand_id
1 'polypeptide(L)' 'MSKQKKALEDMSIEELTAELSKVHKQTKFKAEKVKTDENGTILLDPTKKDDREWYENDEDYDLV' A
#
# COMPACT_ATOMS: atom_id res chain seq x y z
N MET A 1 31.08 -4.27 11.67
CA MET A 1 30.26 -5.49 11.81
C MET A 1 28.93 -5.25 11.09
N SER A 2 28.82 -5.67 9.82
CA SER A 2 27.56 -5.56 9.08
C SER A 2 26.60 -6.63 9.58
N LYS A 3 25.48 -6.25 10.21
CA LYS A 3 24.41 -7.20 10.55
C LYS A 3 23.76 -7.63 9.23
N GLN A 4 23.93 -8.89 8.83
CA GLN A 4 23.13 -9.49 7.77
C GLN A 4 21.65 -9.36 8.18
N LYS A 5 20.82 -8.78 7.30
CA LYS A 5 19.37 -8.78 7.50
C LYS A 5 18.88 -10.21 7.35
N LYS A 6 18.09 -10.69 8.32
CA LYS A 6 17.35 -11.96 8.18
C LYS A 6 16.42 -11.88 6.96
N ALA A 7 16.12 -13.02 6.36
CA ALA A 7 15.05 -13.13 5.37
C ALA A 7 13.70 -12.79 6.04
N LEU A 8 12.73 -12.29 5.28
CA LEU A 8 11.44 -11.83 5.84
C LEU A 8 10.64 -13.01 6.41
N GLU A 9 10.78 -14.18 5.79
CA GLU A 9 10.12 -15.43 6.14
C GLU A 9 10.57 -15.98 7.51
N ASP A 10 11.77 -15.58 7.96
CA ASP A 10 12.38 -16.04 9.21
C ASP A 10 12.22 -15.03 10.36
N MET A 11 11.53 -13.91 10.13
CA MET A 11 11.31 -12.87 11.14
C MET A 11 10.11 -13.18 12.02
N SER A 12 10.19 -12.82 13.31
CA SER A 12 9.01 -12.82 14.17
C SER A 12 8.01 -11.73 13.75
N ILE A 13 6.75 -11.84 14.19
CA ILE A 13 5.73 -10.80 13.98
C ILE A 13 6.20 -9.44 14.53
N GLU A 14 6.91 -9.43 15.65
CA GLU A 14 7.47 -8.23 16.28
C GLU A 14 8.59 -7.60 15.43
N GLU A 15 9.46 -8.44 14.86
CA GLU A 15 10.53 -7.98 13.96
C GLU A 15 9.93 -7.39 12.66
N LEU A 16 8.92 -8.05 12.09
CA LEU A 16 8.21 -7.58 10.90
C LEU A 16 7.47 -6.26 11.14
N THR A 17 6.75 -6.13 12.26
CA THR A 17 6.06 -4.88 12.62
C THR A 17 7.03 -3.73 12.85
N ALA A 18 8.21 -4.01 13.42
CA ALA A 18 9.27 -3.01 13.57
C ALA A 18 9.83 -2.54 12.21
N GLU A 19 10.07 -3.45 11.26
CA GLU A 19 10.49 -3.09 9.90
C GLU A 19 9.40 -2.29 9.16
N LEU A 20 8.12 -2.69 9.25
CA LEU A 20 7.00 -1.92 8.70
C LEU A 20 6.95 -0.50 9.27
N SER A 21 7.17 -0.33 10.57
CA SER A 21 7.24 1.00 11.20
C SER A 21 8.36 1.87 10.63
N LYS A 22 9.52 1.28 10.31
CA LYS A 22 10.63 2.01 9.67
C LYS A 22 10.26 2.46 8.27
N VAL A 23 9.67 1.58 7.46
CA VAL A 23 9.22 1.90 6.10
C VAL A 23 8.16 3.00 6.13
N HIS A 24 7.19 2.92 7.04
CA HIS A 24 6.17 3.95 7.21
C HIS A 24 6.77 5.32 7.55
N LYS A 25 7.76 5.36 8.45
CA LYS A 25 8.47 6.62 8.80
C LYS A 25 9.29 7.20 7.64
N GLN A 26 9.89 6.34 6.82
CA GLN A 26 10.70 6.74 5.67
C GLN A 26 9.85 7.28 4.51
N THR A 27 8.81 6.54 4.17
CA THR A 27 7.90 6.89 3.06
C THR A 27 6.98 8.06 3.41
N LYS A 28 6.72 8.29 4.71
CA LYS A 28 5.69 9.23 5.19
C LYS A 28 4.32 8.96 4.53
N PHE A 29 4.10 7.71 4.14
CA PHE A 29 2.86 7.29 3.51
C PHE A 29 1.69 7.65 4.43
N LYS A 30 0.65 8.24 3.84
CA LYS A 30 -0.61 8.50 4.52
C LYS A 30 -1.68 7.78 3.73
N ALA A 31 -2.43 6.92 4.42
CA ALA A 31 -3.62 6.35 3.83
C ALA A 31 -4.56 7.47 3.40
N GLU A 32 -4.91 7.51 2.11
CA GLU A 32 -5.89 8.45 1.60
C GLU A 32 -7.29 8.02 2.00
N LYS A 33 -8.16 9.00 2.23
CA LYS A 33 -9.58 8.74 2.36
C LYS A 33 -10.18 8.61 0.96
N VAL A 34 -10.76 7.46 0.68
CA VAL A 34 -11.57 7.24 -0.52
C VAL A 34 -13.00 7.72 -0.29
N LYS A 35 -13.65 8.17 -1.35
CA LYS A 35 -15.09 8.45 -1.35
C LYS A 35 -15.82 7.19 -1.80
N THR A 36 -16.93 6.88 -1.16
CA THR A 36 -17.81 5.79 -1.59
C THR A 36 -19.23 6.28 -1.82
N ASP A 37 -19.97 5.60 -2.69
CA ASP A 37 -21.41 5.79 -2.85
C ASP A 37 -22.22 4.97 -1.81
N GLU A 38 -23.55 5.00 -1.94
CA GLU A 38 -24.48 4.25 -1.07
C GLU A 38 -24.36 2.72 -1.20
N ASN A 39 -23.76 2.24 -2.29
CA ASN A 39 -23.56 0.82 -2.57
C ASN A 39 -22.15 0.33 -2.17
N GLY A 40 -21.30 1.23 -1.67
CA GLY A 40 -19.91 0.92 -1.30
C GLY A 40 -18.94 0.97 -2.48
N THR A 41 -19.36 1.47 -3.65
CA THR A 41 -18.48 1.66 -4.81
C THR A 41 -17.47 2.77 -4.52
N ILE A 42 -16.20 2.53 -4.82
CA ILE A 42 -15.15 3.57 -4.69
C ILE A 42 -15.29 4.57 -5.84
N LEU A 43 -15.38 5.85 -5.50
CA LEU A 43 -15.47 6.94 -6.46
C LEU A 43 -14.08 7.57 -6.65
N LEU A 44 -13.46 7.26 -7.79
CA LEU A 44 -12.15 7.77 -8.20
C LEU A 44 -12.25 9.19 -8.78
N ASP A 45 -11.34 10.08 -8.39
CA ASP A 45 -11.25 11.44 -8.91
C ASP A 45 -10.22 11.52 -10.06
N PRO A 46 -10.62 11.80 -11.31
CA PRO A 46 -9.70 11.82 -12.45
C PRO A 46 -8.65 12.93 -12.40
N THR A 47 -8.84 13.93 -11.51
CA THR A 47 -7.85 14.99 -11.29
C THR A 47 -6.75 14.58 -10.31
N LYS A 48 -6.98 13.52 -9.53
CA LYS A 48 -5.97 12.90 -8.68
C LYS A 48 -5.19 11.88 -9.48
N LYS A 49 -3.86 12.00 -9.43
CA LYS A 49 -2.96 11.12 -10.18
C LYS A 49 -3.12 9.65 -9.76
N ASP A 50 -3.21 9.39 -8.46
CA ASP A 50 -3.24 8.02 -7.91
C ASP A 50 -4.57 7.32 -8.23
N ASP A 51 -5.70 8.02 -8.11
CA ASP A 51 -7.02 7.53 -8.51
C ASP A 51 -7.08 7.24 -10.02
N ARG A 52 -6.45 8.10 -10.84
CA ARG A 52 -6.35 7.89 -12.28
C ARG A 52 -5.50 6.66 -12.61
N GLU A 53 -4.38 6.48 -11.92
CA GLU A 53 -3.53 5.29 -12.07
C GLU A 53 -4.30 4.01 -11.73
N TRP A 54 -5.11 4.02 -10.66
CA TRP A 54 -5.96 2.88 -10.32
C TRP A 54 -6.97 2.56 -11.43
N TYR A 55 -7.62 3.56 -12.01
CA TYR A 55 -8.55 3.36 -13.12
C TYR A 55 -7.87 2.86 -14.39
N GLU A 56 -6.71 3.42 -14.74
CA GLU A 56 -5.97 3.06 -15.96
C GLU A 56 -5.40 1.64 -15.90
N ASN A 57 -5.06 1.14 -14.71
CA ASN A 57 -4.53 -0.21 -14.50
C ASN A 57 -5.60 -1.19 -13.95
N ASP A 58 -6.89 -0.82 -13.93
CA ASP A 58 -7.94 -1.67 -13.37
C ASP A 58 -7.99 -3.03 -14.08
N GLU A 59 -7.84 -3.03 -15.41
CA GLU A 59 -7.76 -4.24 -16.24
C GLU A 59 -6.48 -5.07 -16.01
N ASP A 60 -5.40 -4.48 -15.48
CA ASP A 60 -4.14 -5.20 -15.20
C ASP A 60 -4.23 -6.07 -13.93
N TYR A 61 -5.19 -5.78 -13.06
CA TYR A 61 -5.46 -6.54 -11.83
C TYR A 61 -6.62 -7.53 -11.96
N ASP A 62 -7.28 -7.59 -13.13
CA ASP A 62 -8.16 -8.70 -13.49
C ASP A 62 -7.31 -9.97 -13.69
N LEU A 63 -6.99 -10.62 -12.57
CA LEU A 63 -6.33 -11.93 -12.55
C LEU A 63 -7.28 -12.96 -13.19
N VAL A 64 -6.99 -13.36 -14.43
CA VAL A 64 -7.54 -14.56 -15.08
C VAL A 64 -7.00 -15.83 -14.43
#